data_AF-A0AAD9QPU7-F1
#
_entry.id   AF-A0AAD9QPU7-F1
#
_cell.length_a   1.000
_cell.length_b   1.000
_cell.length_c   1.000
_cell.angle_alpha   90.00
_cell.angle_beta   90.00
_cell.angle_gamma   90.00
#
_symmetry.space_group_name_H-M   'P 1'
#
loop_
_entity.id
_entity.type
_entity.pdbx_description
1 polymer ?
#
loop_
_entity_poly.entity_id
_entity_poly.type
_entity_poly.pdbx_seq_one_letter_code
_entity_poly.pdbx_strand_id
1 'polypeptide(L)'
;MAVFCVVSSLQNHCLRAVACQLPNHETSLYALPVEIKAKLIHLLSKRGLLTDSNIEKVLHPSLRDLELCECRISDSGLASLCVCKNLRKLDLNATKNSRDDITSEGVIKVFTSCCQLQTVYLRRCINVSDTAIITLTENCRHLEHLNLCGCINITDTSLHVLAKNCRFLQSLNISKTK
;
A
#
# COMPACT_ATOMS: atom_id res chain seq x y z
N MET A 1 35.22 8.91 -3.55
CA MET A 1 33.80 9.07 -3.99
C MET A 1 33.38 8.12 -5.11
N ALA A 2 34.25 7.68 -6.04
CA ALA A 2 33.85 6.79 -7.14
C ALA A 2 33.50 5.34 -6.71
N VAL A 3 34.18 4.77 -5.71
CA VAL A 3 33.99 3.37 -5.28
C VAL A 3 32.60 3.11 -4.66
N PHE A 4 32.08 4.06 -3.87
CA PHE A 4 30.73 3.96 -3.30
C PHE A 4 29.62 4.02 -4.37
N CYS A 5 29.85 4.74 -5.47
CA CYS A 5 28.89 4.85 -6.57
C CYS A 5 28.79 3.53 -7.35
N VAL A 6 29.90 2.83 -7.57
CA VAL A 6 29.95 1.54 -8.28
C VAL A 6 29.35 0.41 -7.45
N VAL A 7 29.57 0.38 -6.13
CA VAL A 7 28.95 -0.63 -5.25
C VAL A 7 27.43 -0.44 -5.20
N SER A 8 26.94 0.80 -5.12
CA SER A 8 25.51 1.08 -5.20
C SER A 8 24.91 0.69 -6.56
N SER A 9 25.65 0.89 -7.66
CA SER A 9 25.18 0.50 -9.00
C SER A 9 25.18 -1.01 -9.18
N LEU A 10 26.17 -1.74 -8.67
CA LEU A 10 26.24 -3.20 -8.74
C LEU A 10 25.17 -3.85 -7.87
N GLN A 11 24.96 -3.37 -6.64
CA GLN A 11 23.88 -3.84 -5.77
C GLN A 11 22.50 -3.52 -6.38
N ASN A 12 22.35 -2.35 -7.01
CA ASN A 12 21.16 -2.01 -7.79
C ASN A 12 20.97 -2.94 -9.00
N HIS A 13 22.04 -3.28 -9.71
CA HIS A 13 22.03 -4.17 -10.87
C HIS A 13 21.74 -5.62 -10.47
N CYS A 14 22.36 -6.15 -9.42
CA CYS A 14 22.10 -7.47 -8.87
C CYS A 14 20.67 -7.57 -8.33
N LEU A 15 20.15 -6.54 -7.66
CA LEU A 15 18.75 -6.51 -7.22
C LEU A 15 17.76 -6.37 -8.39
N ARG A 16 18.11 -5.63 -9.45
CA ARG A 16 17.33 -5.62 -10.70
C ARG A 16 17.39 -6.99 -11.38
N ALA A 17 18.53 -7.64 -11.40
CA ALA A 17 18.69 -8.98 -11.94
C ALA A 17 17.86 -10.00 -11.15
N VAL A 18 17.92 -9.95 -9.81
CA VAL A 18 17.05 -10.77 -8.94
C VAL A 18 15.58 -10.45 -9.20
N ALA A 19 15.19 -9.16 -9.26
CA ALA A 19 13.82 -8.72 -9.53
C ALA A 19 13.31 -9.16 -10.92
N CYS A 20 14.15 -9.05 -11.95
CA CYS A 20 13.86 -9.47 -13.33
C CYS A 20 13.95 -10.99 -13.52
N GLN A 21 14.61 -11.72 -12.61
CA GLN A 21 14.62 -13.17 -12.56
C GLN A 21 13.56 -13.76 -11.61
N LEU A 22 12.82 -12.94 -10.86
CA LEU A 22 11.63 -13.37 -10.08
C LEU A 22 10.61 -14.17 -10.91
N PRO A 23 10.34 -13.85 -12.19
CA PRO A 23 9.45 -14.65 -13.04
C PRO A 23 10.01 -16.03 -13.40
N ASN A 24 11.35 -16.20 -13.39
CA ASN A 24 12.01 -17.43 -13.82
C ASN A 24 12.24 -18.42 -12.65
N HIS A 25 12.05 -17.98 -11.40
CA HIS A 25 12.21 -18.79 -10.18
C HIS A 25 10.95 -18.72 -9.30
N GLU A 26 9.77 -18.94 -9.89
CA GLU A 26 8.47 -18.76 -9.22
C GLU A 26 8.33 -19.57 -7.93
N THR A 27 8.90 -20.78 -7.86
CA THR A 27 8.86 -21.65 -6.67
C THR A 27 9.77 -21.19 -5.53
N SER A 28 10.86 -20.48 -5.82
CA SER A 28 11.85 -20.11 -4.79
C SER A 28 11.40 -18.96 -3.89
N LEU A 29 10.49 -18.09 -4.37
CA LEU A 29 10.05 -16.92 -3.62
C LEU A 29 9.08 -17.26 -2.49
N TYR A 30 8.20 -18.24 -2.71
CA TYR A 30 7.30 -18.73 -1.66
C TYR A 30 8.07 -19.28 -0.46
N ALA A 31 9.22 -19.93 -0.72
CA ALA A 31 10.08 -20.55 0.29
C ALA A 31 11.00 -19.58 1.04
N LEU A 32 11.05 -18.29 0.67
CA LEU A 32 11.92 -17.33 1.35
C LEU A 32 11.45 -17.08 2.80
N PRO A 33 12.39 -17.04 3.77
CA PRO A 33 12.14 -16.58 5.13
C PRO A 33 11.48 -15.20 5.16
N VAL A 34 10.63 -14.98 6.16
CA VAL A 34 9.86 -13.74 6.37
C VAL A 34 10.77 -12.51 6.43
N GLU A 35 11.94 -12.63 7.05
CA GLU A 35 12.91 -11.54 7.20
C GLU A 35 13.48 -11.10 5.84
N ILE A 36 13.63 -12.05 4.91
CA ILE A 36 14.09 -11.77 3.54
C ILE A 36 12.95 -11.17 2.73
N LYS A 37 11.72 -11.69 2.85
CA LYS A 37 10.54 -11.12 2.19
C LYS A 37 10.30 -9.66 2.61
N ALA A 38 10.45 -9.34 3.89
CA ALA A 38 10.32 -7.98 4.40
C ALA A 38 11.35 -7.00 3.81
N LYS A 39 12.60 -7.44 3.61
CA LYS A 39 13.60 -6.60 2.92
C LYS A 39 13.32 -6.49 1.42
N LEU A 40 12.89 -7.58 0.80
CA LEU A 40 12.59 -7.64 -0.62
C LEU A 40 11.41 -6.73 -0.98
N ILE A 41 10.31 -6.79 -0.21
CA ILE A 41 9.14 -5.95 -0.46
C ILE A 41 9.47 -4.46 -0.34
N HIS A 42 10.29 -4.07 0.64
CA HIS A 42 10.76 -2.70 0.79
C HIS A 42 11.59 -2.24 -0.43
N LEU A 43 12.53 -3.07 -0.88
CA LEU A 43 13.39 -2.76 -2.03
C LEU A 43 12.61 -2.69 -3.35
N LEU A 44 11.71 -3.64 -3.59
CA LEU A 44 10.88 -3.69 -4.81
C LEU A 44 9.90 -2.51 -4.84
N SER A 45 9.29 -2.20 -3.69
CA SER A 45 8.40 -1.05 -3.52
C SER A 45 9.09 0.27 -3.88
N LYS A 46 10.25 0.56 -3.27
CA LYS A 46 10.98 1.82 -3.50
C LYS A 46 11.46 2.00 -4.94
N ARG A 47 11.56 0.91 -5.69
CA ARG A 47 11.95 0.93 -7.12
C ARG A 47 10.76 0.85 -8.08
N GLY A 48 9.53 0.78 -7.58
CA GLY A 48 8.33 0.63 -8.40
C GLY A 48 8.27 -0.69 -9.17
N LEU A 49 8.94 -1.73 -8.66
CA LEU A 49 9.02 -3.05 -9.30
C LEU A 49 7.89 -3.99 -8.87
N LEU A 50 7.04 -3.59 -7.92
CA LEU A 50 5.84 -4.35 -7.57
C LEU A 50 4.73 -4.04 -8.57
N THR A 51 4.10 -5.12 -9.03
CA THR A 51 2.98 -5.13 -9.97
C THR A 51 1.94 -6.17 -9.50
N ASP A 52 0.74 -6.12 -10.07
CA ASP A 52 -0.33 -7.07 -9.73
C ASP A 52 0.11 -8.53 -9.90
N SER A 53 0.98 -8.81 -10.87
CA SER A 53 1.50 -10.16 -11.17
C SER A 53 2.56 -10.69 -10.20
N ASN A 54 3.16 -9.85 -9.36
CA ASN A 54 4.26 -10.26 -8.50
C ASN A 54 4.06 -9.93 -7.01
N ILE A 55 3.11 -9.06 -6.68
CA ILE A 55 2.89 -8.62 -5.31
C ILE A 55 2.56 -9.80 -4.40
N GLU A 56 1.67 -10.71 -4.83
CA GLU A 56 1.27 -11.88 -4.05
C GLU A 56 2.45 -12.79 -3.64
N LYS A 57 3.52 -12.81 -4.44
CA LYS A 57 4.69 -13.67 -4.23
C LYS A 57 5.55 -13.21 -3.06
N VAL A 58 5.48 -11.92 -2.70
CA VAL A 58 6.31 -11.32 -1.65
C VAL A 58 5.54 -10.97 -0.37
N LEU A 59 4.20 -11.08 -0.38
CA LEU A 59 3.37 -10.86 0.79
C LEU A 59 3.56 -11.96 1.84
N HIS A 60 3.39 -11.61 3.11
CA HIS A 60 3.42 -12.55 4.23
C HIS A 60 2.53 -12.08 5.41
N PRO A 61 2.00 -13.00 6.23
CA PRO A 61 1.00 -12.65 7.25
C PRO A 61 1.48 -11.72 8.38
N SER A 62 2.78 -11.69 8.62
CA SER A 62 3.41 -10.82 9.64
C SER A 62 3.77 -9.42 9.12
N LEU A 63 3.48 -9.11 7.85
CA LEU A 63 3.76 -7.80 7.27
C LEU A 63 2.93 -6.73 7.99
N ARG A 64 3.62 -5.67 8.46
CA ARG A 64 3.00 -4.55 9.18
C ARG A 64 2.93 -3.28 8.35
N ASP A 65 3.93 -3.05 7.52
CA ASP A 65 4.05 -1.82 6.73
C ASP A 65 4.20 -2.17 5.26
N LEU A 66 3.31 -1.61 4.43
CA LEU A 66 3.33 -1.79 2.98
C LEU A 66 3.24 -0.44 2.30
N GLU A 67 4.28 -0.10 1.55
CA GLU A 67 4.34 1.10 0.71
C GLU A 67 4.24 0.69 -0.75
N LEU A 68 3.37 1.33 -1.53
CA LEU A 68 3.15 1.03 -2.96
C LEU A 68 3.04 2.32 -3.78
N CYS A 69 3.54 3.44 -3.26
CA CYS A 69 3.40 4.76 -3.89
C CYS A 69 4.08 4.86 -5.27
N GLU A 70 5.20 4.15 -5.48
CA GLU A 70 5.91 4.08 -6.77
C GLU A 70 5.51 2.89 -7.65
N CYS A 71 4.58 2.05 -7.19
CA CYS A 71 4.23 0.78 -7.83
C CYS A 71 3.03 0.92 -8.78
N ARG A 72 2.99 0.06 -9.81
CA ARG A 72 1.83 -0.11 -10.69
C ARG A 72 0.94 -1.22 -10.12
N ILE A 73 0.07 -0.84 -9.19
CA ILE A 73 -0.90 -1.74 -8.55
C ILE A 73 -2.30 -1.24 -8.83
N SER A 74 -3.19 -2.15 -9.22
CA SER A 74 -4.62 -1.93 -9.36
C SER A 74 -5.41 -2.64 -8.26
N ASP A 75 -6.73 -2.53 -8.30
CA ASP A 75 -7.64 -3.31 -7.44
C ASP A 75 -7.36 -4.83 -7.47
N SER A 76 -6.86 -5.37 -8.59
CA SER A 76 -6.47 -6.78 -8.68
C SER A 76 -5.29 -7.11 -7.76
N GLY A 77 -4.24 -6.28 -7.76
CA GLY A 77 -3.10 -6.47 -6.85
C GLY A 77 -3.48 -6.21 -5.39
N LEU A 78 -4.41 -5.29 -5.12
CA LEU A 78 -4.94 -5.06 -3.78
C LEU A 78 -5.67 -6.27 -3.19
N ALA A 79 -6.34 -7.08 -4.02
CA ALA A 79 -7.04 -8.28 -3.56
C ALA A 79 -6.09 -9.29 -2.87
N SER A 80 -4.82 -9.35 -3.29
CA SER A 80 -3.81 -10.24 -2.71
C SER A 80 -3.39 -9.84 -1.29
N LEU A 81 -3.67 -8.61 -0.85
CA LEU A 81 -3.33 -8.16 0.52
C LEU A 81 -4.18 -8.86 1.60
N CYS A 82 -5.18 -9.65 1.21
CA CYS A 82 -6.02 -10.40 2.15
C CYS A 82 -5.24 -11.32 3.10
N VAL A 83 -4.01 -11.73 2.72
CA VAL A 83 -3.10 -12.55 3.55
C VAL A 83 -2.42 -11.76 4.67
N CYS A 84 -2.31 -10.43 4.57
CA CYS A 84 -1.55 -9.59 5.50
C CYS A 84 -2.39 -9.15 6.72
N LYS A 85 -2.82 -10.11 7.55
CA LYS A 85 -3.74 -9.84 8.67
C LYS A 85 -3.21 -8.89 9.75
N ASN A 86 -1.89 -8.70 9.83
CA ASN A 86 -1.24 -7.80 10.79
C ASN A 86 -0.81 -6.46 10.18
N LEU A 87 -1.32 -6.12 8.99
CA LEU A 87 -0.99 -4.87 8.32
C LEU A 87 -1.51 -3.67 9.13
N ARG A 88 -0.60 -2.75 9.45
CA ARG A 88 -0.83 -1.54 10.24
C ARG A 88 -0.68 -0.28 9.41
N LYS A 89 0.19 -0.28 8.41
CA LYS A 89 0.39 0.85 7.50
C LYS A 89 0.22 0.42 6.06
N LEU A 90 -0.61 1.15 5.34
CA LEU A 90 -0.78 1.03 3.90
C LEU A 90 -0.60 2.40 3.24
N ASP A 91 0.42 2.53 2.39
CA ASP A 91 0.66 3.73 1.59
C ASP A 91 0.39 3.46 0.10
N LEU A 92 -0.71 4.01 -0.39
CA LEU A 92 -1.13 4.00 -1.79
C LEU A 92 -1.10 5.41 -2.40
N ASN A 93 -0.34 6.34 -1.83
CA ASN A 93 -0.22 7.70 -2.37
C ASN A 93 0.21 7.68 -3.85
N ALA A 94 -0.38 8.55 -4.65
CA ALA A 94 0.10 8.80 -6.00
C ALA A 94 1.21 9.87 -5.99
N THR A 95 2.39 9.55 -6.54
CA THR A 95 3.58 10.44 -6.45
C THR A 95 3.70 11.42 -7.61
N LYS A 96 3.30 11.04 -8.83
CA LYS A 96 3.40 11.88 -10.05
C LYS A 96 2.03 12.34 -10.53
N ASN A 97 1.20 11.39 -10.94
CA ASN A 97 -0.14 11.62 -11.45
C ASN A 97 -1.19 11.20 -10.43
N SER A 98 -2.47 11.37 -10.76
CA SER A 98 -3.54 10.78 -9.96
C SER A 98 -3.54 9.27 -10.16
N ARG A 99 -3.97 8.52 -9.14
CA ARG A 99 -4.11 7.07 -9.20
C ARG A 99 -5.58 6.73 -9.43
N ASP A 100 -5.86 6.26 -10.63
CA ASP A 100 -7.18 5.90 -11.16
C ASP A 100 -7.39 4.38 -11.20
N ASP A 101 -6.31 3.60 -11.29
CA ASP A 101 -6.32 2.13 -11.23
C ASP A 101 -6.75 1.55 -9.86
N ILE A 102 -6.81 2.38 -8.82
CA ILE A 102 -7.30 2.00 -7.49
C ILE A 102 -8.63 2.68 -7.22
N THR A 103 -9.67 1.88 -6.96
CA THR A 103 -11.02 2.35 -6.69
C THR A 103 -11.46 2.02 -5.26
N SER A 104 -12.63 2.53 -4.86
CA SER A 104 -13.29 2.12 -3.61
C SER A 104 -13.41 0.60 -3.49
N GLU A 105 -13.67 -0.14 -4.58
CA GLU A 105 -13.85 -1.60 -4.52
C GLU A 105 -12.56 -2.31 -4.06
N GLY A 106 -11.41 -1.96 -4.65
CA GLY A 106 -10.13 -2.55 -4.28
C GLY A 106 -9.72 -2.25 -2.85
N VAL A 107 -9.82 -0.99 -2.42
CA VAL A 107 -9.43 -0.63 -1.04
C VAL A 107 -10.38 -1.21 0.01
N ILE A 108 -11.68 -1.37 -0.30
CA ILE A 108 -12.65 -2.04 0.58
C ILE A 108 -12.24 -3.49 0.86
N LYS A 109 -11.75 -4.22 -0.14
CA LYS A 109 -11.21 -5.59 0.04
C LYS A 109 -10.05 -5.62 1.02
N VAL A 110 -9.22 -4.58 1.01
CA VAL A 110 -8.11 -4.44 1.97
C VAL A 110 -8.64 -4.11 3.37
N PHE A 111 -9.54 -3.13 3.51
CA PHE A 111 -10.07 -2.69 4.81
C PHE A 111 -10.90 -3.74 5.53
N THR A 112 -11.60 -4.60 4.78
CA THR A 112 -12.34 -5.75 5.32
C THR A 112 -11.42 -6.91 5.74
N SER A 113 -10.23 -7.00 5.15
CA SER A 113 -9.26 -8.07 5.43
C SER A 113 -8.21 -7.70 6.48
N CYS A 114 -7.79 -6.44 6.52
CA CYS A 114 -6.67 -5.91 7.30
C CYS A 114 -7.19 -4.96 8.39
N CYS A 115 -7.92 -5.48 9.37
CA CYS A 115 -8.61 -4.67 10.39
C CYS A 115 -7.68 -4.03 11.44
N GLN A 116 -6.36 -4.27 11.36
CA GLN A 116 -5.35 -3.69 12.25
C GLN A 116 -4.72 -2.41 11.70
N LEU A 117 -5.24 -1.85 10.60
CA LEU A 117 -4.71 -0.62 10.02
C LEU A 117 -4.81 0.56 10.99
N GLN A 118 -3.68 1.23 11.15
CA GLN A 118 -3.50 2.46 11.94
C GLN A 118 -3.12 3.64 11.04
N THR A 119 -2.45 3.38 9.92
CA THR A 119 -2.02 4.41 8.97
C THR A 119 -2.48 4.04 7.56
N VAL A 120 -3.25 4.93 6.94
CA VAL A 120 -3.74 4.75 5.57
C VAL A 120 -3.49 6.03 4.78
N TYR A 121 -2.73 5.92 3.69
CA TYR A 121 -2.45 7.02 2.78
C TYR A 121 -2.99 6.73 1.39
N LEU A 122 -3.88 7.60 0.91
CA LEU A 122 -4.62 7.47 -0.35
C LEU A 122 -4.52 8.75 -1.19
N ARG A 123 -3.49 9.58 -0.99
CA ARG A 123 -3.35 10.87 -1.68
C ARG A 123 -3.53 10.69 -3.20
N ARG A 124 -4.46 11.46 -3.78
CA ARG A 124 -4.82 11.46 -5.21
C ARG A 124 -5.29 10.11 -5.74
N CYS A 125 -5.82 9.22 -4.89
CA CYS A 125 -6.63 8.09 -5.34
C CYS A 125 -8.02 8.60 -5.73
N ILE A 126 -8.17 9.08 -6.97
CA ILE A 126 -9.34 9.88 -7.39
C ILE A 126 -10.63 9.07 -7.49
N ASN A 127 -10.53 7.75 -7.66
CA ASN A 127 -11.67 6.83 -7.73
C ASN A 127 -12.06 6.24 -6.35
N VAL A 128 -11.50 6.77 -5.27
CA VAL A 128 -11.91 6.45 -3.89
C VAL A 128 -12.95 7.46 -3.42
N SER A 129 -14.05 6.94 -2.88
CA SER A 129 -15.23 7.68 -2.44
C SER A 129 -15.57 7.42 -0.96
N ASP A 130 -16.60 8.10 -0.45
CA ASP A 130 -17.03 7.97 0.95
C ASP A 130 -17.34 6.52 1.38
N THR A 131 -17.78 5.66 0.46
CA THR A 131 -18.08 4.25 0.77
C THR A 131 -16.85 3.50 1.29
N ALA A 132 -15.68 3.77 0.71
CA ALA A 132 -14.43 3.18 1.18
C ALA A 132 -14.06 3.67 2.58
N ILE A 133 -14.31 4.95 2.88
CA ILE A 133 -14.00 5.52 4.20
C ILE A 133 -14.97 5.00 5.25
N ILE A 134 -16.26 4.85 4.94
CA ILE A 134 -17.22 4.21 5.83
C ILE A 134 -16.71 2.82 6.23
N THR A 135 -16.39 1.97 5.25
CA THR A 135 -15.84 0.63 5.52
C THR A 135 -14.53 0.67 6.31
N LEU A 136 -13.62 1.60 5.99
CA LEU A 136 -12.38 1.79 6.75
C LEU A 136 -12.67 2.04 8.23
N THR A 137 -13.57 2.98 8.53
CA THR A 137 -13.87 3.36 9.92
C THR A 137 -14.64 2.29 10.69
N GLU A 138 -15.45 1.48 10.01
CA GLU A 138 -16.20 0.38 10.62
C GLU A 138 -15.29 -0.77 11.05
N ASN A 139 -14.27 -1.08 10.23
CA ASN A 139 -13.38 -2.23 10.41
C ASN A 139 -12.07 -1.87 11.14
N CYS A 140 -11.49 -0.71 10.87
CA CYS A 140 -10.17 -0.30 11.37
C CYS A 140 -10.31 0.78 12.47
N ARG A 141 -10.79 0.39 13.65
CA ARG A 141 -11.12 1.32 14.75
C ARG A 141 -9.92 1.97 15.44
N HIS A 142 -8.71 1.46 15.20
CA HIS A 142 -7.45 2.01 15.73
C HIS A 142 -6.73 2.90 14.71
N LEU A 143 -7.47 3.48 13.75
CA LEU A 143 -6.91 4.40 12.78
C LEU A 143 -6.36 5.66 13.48
N GLU A 144 -5.09 5.97 13.24
CA GLU A 144 -4.35 7.09 13.81
C GLU A 144 -4.00 8.14 12.76
N HIS A 145 -3.69 7.71 11.53
CA HIS A 145 -3.26 8.60 10.45
C HIS A 145 -4.01 8.29 9.15
N LEU A 146 -4.67 9.30 8.60
CA LEU A 146 -5.39 9.21 7.34
C LEU A 146 -5.05 10.37 6.41
N ASN A 147 -4.63 10.06 5.19
CA ASN A 147 -4.37 11.05 4.15
C ASN A 147 -5.24 10.81 2.91
N LEU A 148 -6.20 11.70 2.68
CA LEU A 148 -7.14 11.72 1.56
C LEU A 148 -6.89 12.93 0.64
N CYS A 149 -5.72 13.56 0.71
CA CYS A 149 -5.43 14.77 -0.04
C CYS A 149 -5.62 14.54 -1.55
N GLY A 150 -6.47 15.34 -2.20
CA GLY A 150 -6.77 15.20 -3.63
C GLY A 150 -7.67 14.03 -3.99
N CYS A 151 -8.32 13.37 -3.04
CA CYS A 151 -9.40 12.42 -3.30
C CYS A 151 -10.71 13.19 -3.55
N ILE A 152 -10.98 13.52 -4.82
CA ILE A 152 -12.05 14.43 -5.24
C ILE A 152 -13.48 13.88 -5.02
N ASN A 153 -13.62 12.59 -4.71
CA ASN A 153 -14.90 11.93 -4.47
C ASN A 153 -15.21 11.72 -2.97
N ILE A 154 -14.40 12.33 -2.09
CA ILE A 154 -14.61 12.38 -0.64
C ILE A 154 -15.39 13.64 -0.30
N THR A 155 -16.43 13.50 0.53
CA THR A 155 -17.31 14.59 0.99
C THR A 155 -17.39 14.63 2.53
N ASP A 156 -18.15 15.58 3.06
CA ASP A 156 -18.47 15.68 4.49
C ASP A 156 -19.08 14.40 5.09
N THR A 157 -19.65 13.51 4.28
CA THR A 157 -20.11 12.19 4.73
C THR A 157 -18.99 11.40 5.39
N SER A 158 -17.80 11.40 4.79
CA SER A 158 -16.61 10.76 5.36
C SER A 158 -16.19 11.39 6.69
N LEU A 159 -16.31 12.71 6.82
CA LEU A 159 -15.93 13.42 8.06
C LEU A 159 -16.84 13.03 9.23
N HIS A 160 -18.15 12.90 8.99
CA HIS A 160 -19.09 12.49 10.02
C HIS A 160 -18.77 11.09 10.57
N VAL A 161 -18.48 10.12 9.69
CA VAL A 161 -18.15 8.75 10.12
C VAL A 161 -16.78 8.66 10.78
N LEU A 162 -15.78 9.42 10.30
CA LEU A 162 -14.47 9.53 10.93
C LEU A 162 -14.58 10.07 12.35
N ALA A 163 -15.30 11.18 12.54
CA ALA A 163 -15.51 11.80 13.86
C ALA A 163 -16.24 10.86 14.83
N LYS A 164 -17.16 10.04 14.33
CA LYS A 164 -17.93 9.09 15.13
C LYS A 164 -17.12 7.85 15.54
N ASN A 165 -16.33 7.29 14.62
CA ASN A 165 -15.78 5.94 14.76
C ASN A 165 -14.28 5.92 15.10
N CYS A 166 -13.49 6.93 14.69
CA CYS A 166 -12.03 6.92 14.81
C CYS A 166 -11.54 7.74 16.00
N ARG A 167 -11.71 7.21 17.22
CA ARG A 167 -11.33 7.89 18.48
C ARG A 167 -9.81 8.07 18.69
N PHE A 168 -9.00 7.34 17.94
CA PHE A 168 -7.53 7.39 18.01
C PHE A 168 -6.92 8.22 16.88
N LEU A 169 -7.73 8.88 16.05
CA LEU A 169 -7.24 9.66 14.92
C LEU A 169 -6.42 10.86 15.41
N GLN A 170 -5.14 10.89 15.05
CA GLN A 170 -4.17 11.93 15.42
C GLN A 170 -3.88 12.87 14.25
N SER A 171 -3.94 12.38 13.01
CA SER A 171 -3.67 13.18 11.82
C SER A 171 -4.66 12.85 10.71
N LEU A 172 -5.32 13.89 10.20
CA LEU A 172 -6.23 13.81 9.06
C LEU A 172 -5.85 14.87 8.02
N ASN A 173 -5.62 14.45 6.78
CA ASN A 173 -5.44 15.36 5.65
C ASN A 173 -6.53 15.16 4.62
N ILE A 174 -7.37 16.18 4.46
CA ILE A 174 -8.50 16.24 3.51
C ILE A 174 -8.35 17.43 2.55
N SER A 175 -7.12 17.92 2.37
CA SER A 175 -6.90 19.04 1.45
C SER A 175 -7.29 18.64 0.04
N LYS A 176 -7.99 19.50 -0.70
CA LYS A 176 -8.42 19.22 -2.08
C LYS A 176 -9.36 18.01 -2.22
N THR A 177 -10.13 17.69 -1.18
CA THR A 177 -11.37 16.90 -1.30
C THR A 177 -12.54 17.83 -1.70
N LYS A 178 -13.71 17.27 -2.01
CA LYS A 178 -14.90 18.03 -2.42
C LYS A 178 -15.66 18.55 -1.21
#